data_AF-A0A524ECW2-F1
#
_entry.id   AF-A0A524ECW2-F1
#
_cell.length_a   1.000
_cell.length_b   1.000
_cell.length_c   1.000
_cell.angle_alpha   90.00
_cell.angle_beta   90.00
_cell.angle_gamma   90.00
#
_symmetry.space_group_name_H-M   'P 1'
#
loop_
_entity.id
_entity.type
_entity.pdbx_description
1 polymer ?
#
loop_
_entity_poly.entity_id
_entity_poly.type
_entity_poly.pdbx_seq_one_letter_code
_entity_poly.pdbx_strand_id
1 'polypeptide(L)' 'MSEIYVKGIDKLVEEGMYPSRSEAIRVAIRDLLMKELWVDGMPHLVQSERQE' A
#
# COMPACT_ATOMS: atom_id res chain seq x y z
N MET A 1 -9.52 -12.70 12.77
CA MET A 1 -8.89 -11.38 12.53
C MET A 1 -8.68 -11.11 11.04
N SER A 2 -8.04 -12.02 10.27
CA SER A 2 -7.83 -11.82 8.82
C SER A 2 -9.13 -11.65 8.01
N GLU A 3 -10.21 -12.37 8.36
CA GLU A 3 -11.47 -12.33 7.60
C GLU A 3 -12.12 -10.95 7.50
N ILE A 4 -11.95 -10.08 8.50
CA ILE A 4 -12.57 -8.74 8.48
C ILE A 4 -11.92 -7.88 7.39
N TYR A 5 -10.60 -7.98 7.24
CA TYR A 5 -9.88 -7.24 6.20
C TYR A 5 -10.20 -7.77 4.81
N VAL A 6 -10.31 -9.09 4.65
CA VAL A 6 -10.71 -9.69 3.37
C VAL A 6 -12.11 -9.24 2.97
N LYS A 7 -13.08 -9.28 3.90
CA LYS A 7 -14.45 -8.79 3.67
C LYS A 7 -14.49 -7.30 3.34
N GLY A 8 -13.66 -6.48 4.01
CA GLY A 8 -13.53 -5.06 3.70
C GLY A 8 -13.03 -4.82 2.29
N ILE A 9 -12.00 -5.56 1.86
CA ILE A 9 -11.47 -5.47 0.49
C ILE A 9 -12.50 -5.95 -0.54
N ASP A 10 -13.20 -7.06 -0.27
CA ASP A 10 -14.25 -7.56 -1.15
C ASP A 10 -15.33 -6.48 -1.37
N LYS A 11 -15.78 -5.81 -0.31
CA LYS A 11 -16.76 -4.72 -0.40
C LYS A 11 -16.27 -3.55 -1.27
N LEU A 12 -14.99 -3.16 -1.16
CA LEU A 12 -14.42 -2.09 -2.00
C LEU A 12 -14.41 -2.46 -3.49
N VAL A 13 -14.25 -3.75 -3.81
CA VAL A 13 -14.32 -4.24 -5.20
C VAL A 13 -15.77 -4.30 -5.68
N GLU A 14 -16.70 -4.76 -4.82
CA GLU A 14 -18.15 -4.80 -5.12
C GLU A 14 -18.73 -3.40 -5.38
N GLU A 15 -18.27 -2.39 -4.65
CA GLU A 15 -18.64 -0.98 -4.86
C GLU A 15 -18.00 -0.37 -6.14
N GLY A 16 -17.15 -1.11 -6.84
CA GLY A 16 -16.49 -0.68 -8.07
C GLY A 16 -15.32 0.28 -7.86
N MET A 17 -14.87 0.48 -6.61
CA MET A 17 -13.76 1.37 -6.27
C MET A 17 -12.42 0.83 -6.79
N TYR A 18 -12.28 -0.50 -6.84
CA TYR A 18 -11.12 -1.18 -7.40
C TYR A 18 -11.55 -2.30 -8.36
N PRO A 19 -10.83 -2.51 -9.48
CA PRO A 19 -11.17 -3.53 -10.47
C PRO A 19 -10.95 -4.96 -9.98
N SER A 20 -10.15 -5.16 -8.92
CA SER A 20 -9.91 -6.47 -8.31
C SER A 20 -9.34 -6.32 -6.90
N ARG A 21 -9.44 -7.39 -6.10
CA ARG A 21 -8.79 -7.46 -4.78
C ARG A 21 -7.29 -7.19 -4.86
N SER A 22 -6.62 -7.76 -5.86
CA SER A 22 -5.18 -7.59 -6.05
C SER A 22 -4.81 -6.14 -6.30
N GLU A 23 -5.67 -5.38 -7.00
CA GLU A 23 -5.46 -3.96 -7.21
C GLU A 23 -5.64 -3.15 -5.92
N ALA A 24 -6.70 -3.43 -5.16
CA ALA A 24 -6.91 -2.79 -3.86
C ALA A 24 -5.71 -3.00 -2.91
N ILE A 25 -5.16 -4.22 -2.87
CA ILE A 25 -3.99 -4.55 -2.05
C ILE A 25 -2.73 -3.82 -2.54
N ARG A 26 -2.47 -3.82 -3.85
CA ARG A 26 -1.32 -3.10 -4.43
C ARG A 26 -1.36 -1.62 -4.11
N VAL A 27 -2.54 -1.01 -4.23
CA VAL A 27 -2.76 0.40 -3.93
C VAL A 27 -2.50 0.67 -2.45
N ALA A 28 -3.10 -0.11 -1.55
CA ALA A 28 -2.90 0.05 -0.12
C ALA A 28 -1.42 -0.07 0.31
N ILE A 29 -0.69 -1.05 -0.26
CA ILE A 29 0.75 -1.23 0.02
C ILE A 29 1.55 -0.05 -0.54
N ARG A 30 1.29 0.39 -1.76
CA ARG A 30 1.98 1.55 -2.35
C ARG A 30 1.76 2.80 -1.51
N ASP A 31 0.53 3.06 -1.12
CA ASP A 31 0.18 4.26 -0.34
C ASP A 31 0.82 4.20 1.06
N LEU A 32 0.88 3.02 1.68
CA LEU A 32 1.63 2.79 2.91
C LEU A 32 3.13 3.06 2.70
N LEU A 33 3.74 2.50 1.67
CA LEU A 33 5.16 2.70 1.38
C LEU A 33 5.47 4.17 1.08
N MET A 34 4.61 4.88 0.34
CA MET A 34 4.77 6.31 0.11
C MET A 34 4.68 7.10 1.43
N LYS A 35 3.72 6.77 2.30
CA LYS A 35 3.57 7.44 3.59
C LYS A 35 4.78 7.25 4.50
N GLU A 36 5.36 6.05 4.51
CA GLU A 36 6.45 5.70 5.44
C GLU A 36 7.84 5.97 4.86
N LEU A 37 8.01 5.89 3.53
CA LEU A 37 9.31 6.01 2.87
C LEU A 37 9.49 7.28 2.06
N TRP A 38 8.47 8.13 1.86
CA TRP A 38 8.64 9.38 1.12
C TRP A 38 8.52 10.57 2.07
N VAL A 39 9.56 11.41 2.12
CA VAL A 39 9.55 12.69 2.82
C VAL A 39 9.51 13.78 1.74
N ASP A 40 8.56 14.70 1.84
CA ASP A 40 8.38 15.83 0.90
C ASP A 40 8.24 15.44 -0.59
N GLY A 41 7.58 14.30 -0.85
CA GLY A 41 7.28 13.85 -2.21
C GLY A 41 8.45 13.23 -2.96
N MET A 42 9.57 12.99 -2.27
CA MET A 42 10.71 12.26 -2.80
C MET A 42 10.87 10.93 -2.08
N PRO A 43 11.10 9.81 -2.80
CA PRO A 43 11.49 8.57 -2.14
C PRO A 43 12.75 8.80 -1.32
N HIS A 44 12.78 8.25 -0.10
CA HIS A 44 13.95 8.20 0.79
C HIS A 44 15.03 7.29 0.20
N LEU A 45 15.53 7.68 -0.97
CA LEU A 45 16.77 7.17 -1.52
C LEU A 45 17.87 8.00 -0.87
N VAL A 46 18.39 7.52 0.26
CA VAL A 46 19.76 7.76 0.79
C VAL A 46 19.74 7.36 2.26
N GLN A 47 19.72 6.05 2.51
CA GLN A 47 20.44 5.42 3.62
C GLN A 47 20.95 4.05 3.16
N SER A 48 21.70 4.06 2.06
CA SER A 48 22.67 3.01 1.77
C SER A 48 24.06 3.63 1.82
N GLU A 49 24.30 4.42 2.87
CA GLU A 49 25.68 4.70 3.25
C GLU A 49 26.20 3.49 4.02
N ARG A 50 27.12 2.77 3.37
CA ARG A 50 28.38 2.32 3.98
C ARG A 50 28.29 1.91 5.46
N GLN A 51 27.91 0.66 5.69
CA GLN A 51 28.51 -0.18 6.74
C GLN A 51 28.55 -1.58 6.11
N GLU A 52 29.66 -2.17 5.69
CA GLU A 52 31.08 -2.11 6.09
C GLU A 52 32.03 -2.06 4.86
#